data_AF-A0A428ZIF4-F1
#
_entry.id   AF-A0A428ZIF4-F1
#
_cell.length_a   1.000
_cell.length_b   1.000
_cell.length_c   1.000
_cell.angle_alpha   90.00
_cell.angle_beta   90.00
_cell.angle_gamma   90.00
#
_symmetry.space_group_name_H-M   'P 1'
#
loop_
_entity.id
_entity.type
_entity.pdbx_description
1 polymer ?
#
loop_
_entity_poly.entity_id
_entity_poly.type
_entity_poly.pdbx_seq_one_letter_code
_entity_poly.pdbx_strand_id
1 'polypeptide(L)'
;MQVGVIRRLEGNTPRGGCFMPTLFTRRATLLAAAATPFAAGTALADVGVTAFKLRWSADPGKDGLRAFVGVEDDRSDSHPGVTHIFAEPTQYRFVMHKSDRDGSDRQRQEVRAIQMNGSRVDMKKNETWRYDYQMFIPSSLKGTSSFTHIFQVKHTSVASPVVTMSLHRTGSTENVEMRLFGAGQAKLGVTNLAPLRNKWIDVEIEVKVADGSGGRVRYSLKDGGTTIVNASRSGIDTWLGGDQAHPKWGIYRSINDSGQLQDTYLLLRNMKAYRDE
;
A
#
# COMPACT_ATOMS: atom_id res chain seq x y z
N MET A 1 -68.42 11.33 2.52
CA MET A 1 -67.91 12.21 3.60
C MET A 1 -66.44 12.46 3.32
N GLN A 2 -65.92 13.65 3.11
CA GLN A 2 -66.46 15.00 3.04
C GLN A 2 -65.50 15.81 2.16
N VAL A 3 -66.09 16.71 1.37
CA VAL A 3 -65.49 17.57 0.34
C VAL A 3 -65.15 18.95 0.95
N GLY A 4 -64.21 19.70 0.36
CA GLY A 4 -64.04 21.14 0.59
C GLY A 4 -62.67 21.64 0.10
N VAL A 5 -62.46 22.14 -1.13
CA VAL A 5 -62.95 23.35 -1.84
C VAL A 5 -62.05 24.59 -1.60
N ILE A 6 -61.35 24.99 -2.68
CA ILE A 6 -61.12 26.32 -3.33
C ILE A 6 -61.27 27.61 -2.47
N ARG A 7 -60.62 28.78 -2.66
CA ARG A 7 -60.16 29.54 -3.84
C ARG A 7 -59.27 30.72 -3.39
N ARG A 8 -58.49 31.23 -4.34
CA ARG A 8 -57.91 32.59 -4.45
C ARG A 8 -58.99 33.69 -4.59
N LEU A 9 -58.64 34.96 -4.35
CA LEU A 9 -58.93 36.21 -5.11
C LEU A 9 -58.43 37.42 -4.26
N GLU A 10 -57.50 38.26 -4.75
CA GLU A 10 -57.70 39.62 -5.33
C GLU A 10 -58.29 40.64 -4.32
N GLY A 11 -57.84 41.89 -4.12
CA GLY A 11 -56.98 42.84 -4.81
C GLY A 11 -57.54 44.25 -4.48
N ASN A 12 -56.72 45.30 -4.31
CA ASN A 12 -57.15 46.69 -4.63
C ASN A 12 -55.99 47.73 -4.61
N THR A 13 -55.94 48.52 -5.68
CA THR A 13 -55.19 49.78 -5.93
C THR A 13 -56.04 50.99 -5.43
N PRO A 14 -55.83 52.32 -5.73
CA PRO A 14 -54.77 53.06 -6.48
C PRO A 14 -54.34 54.42 -5.83
N ARG A 15 -53.40 55.17 -6.46
CA ARG A 15 -53.60 56.55 -7.03
C ARG A 15 -52.31 57.39 -7.18
N GLY A 16 -52.22 58.06 -8.34
CA GLY A 16 -51.54 59.37 -8.58
C GLY A 16 -50.01 59.33 -8.64
N GLY A 17 -49.29 60.05 -9.52
CA GLY A 17 -49.64 61.09 -10.48
C GLY A 17 -48.40 61.42 -11.36
N CYS A 18 -48.64 62.23 -12.37
CA CYS A 18 -47.73 62.75 -13.40
C CYS A 18 -46.49 63.47 -12.84
N PHE A 19 -45.31 63.37 -13.48
CA PHE A 19 -44.33 64.45 -13.77
C PHE A 19 -43.01 63.85 -14.37
N MET A 20 -42.59 64.33 -15.54
CA MET A 20 -41.20 64.33 -16.04
C MET A 20 -40.59 65.72 -15.75
N PRO A 21 -39.29 66.01 -15.98
CA PRO A 21 -38.07 65.18 -16.12
C PRO A 21 -36.90 65.70 -15.24
N THR A 22 -35.77 64.99 -15.14
CA THR A 22 -34.38 65.56 -15.23
C THR A 22 -33.29 64.51 -14.91
N LEU A 23 -32.18 64.62 -15.65
CA LEU A 23 -30.96 63.83 -15.55
C LEU A 23 -30.27 64.01 -14.19
N PHE A 24 -29.84 62.92 -13.55
CA PHE A 24 -28.66 62.94 -12.68
C PHE A 24 -27.93 61.58 -12.68
N THR A 25 -26.64 61.70 -12.95
CA THR A 25 -25.55 60.73 -12.95
C THR A 25 -25.56 59.81 -11.72
N ARG A 26 -25.64 58.49 -11.92
CA ARG A 26 -25.39 57.52 -10.84
C ARG A 26 -23.96 56.99 -10.92
N ARG A 27 -23.16 57.39 -9.93
CA ARG A 27 -21.88 56.77 -9.56
C ARG A 27 -22.12 55.29 -9.24
N ALA A 28 -21.39 54.41 -9.91
CA ALA A 28 -21.29 53.01 -9.54
C ALA A 28 -20.37 52.87 -8.31
N THR A 29 -20.93 52.45 -7.18
CA THR A 29 -20.18 52.00 -6.02
C THR A 29 -19.66 50.59 -6.30
N LEU A 30 -18.34 50.45 -6.47
CA LEU A 30 -17.66 49.17 -6.43
C LEU A 30 -17.68 48.63 -4.99
N LEU A 31 -18.25 47.44 -4.80
CA LEU A 31 -18.04 46.64 -3.60
C LEU A 31 -16.61 46.09 -3.64
N ALA A 32 -15.75 46.54 -2.74
CA ALA A 32 -14.43 45.97 -2.53
C ALA A 32 -14.59 44.61 -1.82
N ALA A 33 -14.31 43.52 -2.54
CA ALA A 33 -14.09 42.22 -1.91
C ALA A 33 -12.70 42.25 -1.24
N ALA A 34 -12.67 42.22 0.08
CA ALA A 34 -11.45 42.07 0.84
C ALA A 34 -10.86 40.69 0.58
N ALA A 35 -9.79 40.62 -0.22
CA ALA A 35 -8.99 39.42 -0.38
C ALA A 35 -8.17 39.23 0.90
N THR A 36 -8.55 38.24 1.71
CA THR A 36 -7.69 37.73 2.77
C THR A 36 -6.49 37.04 2.12
N PRO A 37 -5.25 37.44 2.44
CA PRO A 37 -4.09 36.71 1.96
C PRO A 37 -4.11 35.32 2.60
N PHE A 38 -4.18 34.28 1.77
CA PHE A 38 -3.84 32.93 2.18
C PHE A 38 -2.41 32.98 2.74
N ALA A 39 -2.27 32.78 4.05
CA ALA A 39 -0.98 32.53 4.66
C ALA A 39 -0.39 31.29 3.96
N ALA A 40 0.72 31.49 3.26
CA ALA A 40 1.50 30.39 2.69
C ALA A 40 1.79 29.41 3.82
N GLY A 41 1.19 28.22 3.75
CA GLY A 41 1.49 27.14 4.67
C GLY A 41 3.00 26.94 4.68
N THR A 42 3.59 26.93 5.87
CA THR A 42 4.97 26.55 6.08
C THR A 42 5.18 25.19 5.42
N ALA A 43 5.90 25.18 4.30
CA ALA A 43 6.43 23.95 3.74
C ALA A 43 7.20 23.25 4.86
N LEU A 44 6.71 22.08 5.28
CA LEU A 44 7.48 21.20 6.14
C LEU A 44 8.81 20.99 5.43
N ALA A 45 9.90 21.30 6.12
CA ALA A 45 11.25 21.21 5.62
C ALA A 45 11.42 19.89 4.85
N ASP A 46 11.86 20.01 3.60
CA ASP A 46 12.23 18.90 2.75
C ASP A 46 13.29 18.10 3.52
N VAL A 47 12.90 16.93 4.03
CA VAL A 47 13.80 16.00 4.71
C VAL A 47 14.84 15.65 3.65
N GLY A 48 16.06 16.16 3.84
CA GLY A 48 17.14 16.13 2.85
C GLY A 48 17.12 14.83 2.05
N VAL A 49 17.03 14.95 0.73
CA VAL A 49 16.97 13.84 -0.21
C VAL A 49 18.23 13.01 -0.03
N THR A 50 18.15 11.96 0.80
CA THR A 50 19.22 10.99 0.91
C THR A 50 19.36 10.33 -0.45
N ALA A 51 20.52 10.45 -1.08
CA ALA A 51 20.76 9.87 -2.38
C ALA A 51 20.73 8.33 -2.25
N PHE A 52 19.78 7.69 -2.91
CA PHE A 52 19.70 6.23 -2.97
C PHE A 52 20.57 5.69 -4.09
N LYS A 53 21.38 4.68 -3.80
CA LYS A 53 22.14 3.94 -4.81
C LYS A 53 21.54 2.57 -5.06
N LEU A 54 21.42 2.19 -6.32
CA LEU A 54 21.00 0.84 -6.72
C LEU A 54 22.00 -0.19 -6.19
N ARG A 55 21.52 -1.16 -5.42
CA ARG A 55 22.32 -2.26 -4.88
C ARG A 55 22.01 -3.57 -5.59
N TRP A 56 20.72 -3.81 -5.86
CA TRP A 56 20.23 -5.06 -6.43
C TRP A 56 19.14 -4.78 -7.46
N SER A 57 19.14 -5.55 -8.55
CA SER A 57 18.11 -5.54 -9.58
C SER A 57 17.94 -6.96 -10.10
N ALA A 58 16.88 -7.63 -9.69
CA ALA A 58 16.60 -9.00 -10.12
C ALA A 58 16.16 -9.04 -11.59
N ASP A 59 16.74 -9.98 -12.33
CA ASP A 59 16.33 -10.38 -13.66
C ASP A 59 15.81 -11.83 -13.62
N PRO A 60 14.48 -12.06 -13.63
CA PRO A 60 13.91 -13.40 -13.55
C PRO A 60 14.44 -14.38 -14.62
N GLY A 61 14.69 -13.90 -15.84
CA GLY A 61 15.18 -14.73 -16.94
C GLY A 61 16.65 -15.13 -16.82
N LYS A 62 17.48 -14.32 -16.13
CA LYS A 62 18.92 -14.60 -15.95
C LYS A 62 19.24 -15.20 -14.58
N ASP A 63 18.67 -14.60 -13.54
CA ASP A 63 18.95 -14.97 -12.16
C ASP A 63 18.11 -16.17 -11.73
N GLY A 64 16.90 -16.32 -12.29
CA GLY A 64 15.90 -17.25 -11.77
C GLY A 64 15.67 -16.98 -10.29
N LEU A 65 15.46 -18.05 -9.51
CA LEU A 65 15.32 -17.94 -8.05
C LEU A 65 16.64 -17.68 -7.31
N ARG A 66 17.80 -17.69 -8.00
CA ARG A 66 19.11 -17.36 -7.38
C ARG A 66 19.26 -15.88 -7.04
N ALA A 67 18.27 -15.06 -7.40
CA ALA A 67 18.16 -13.67 -6.94
C ALA A 67 17.80 -13.58 -5.44
N PHE A 68 17.33 -14.69 -4.85
CA PHE A 68 16.94 -14.78 -3.45
C PHE A 68 17.79 -15.82 -2.72
N VAL A 69 17.98 -15.60 -1.42
CA VAL A 69 18.79 -16.51 -0.58
C VAL A 69 18.01 -17.76 -0.21
N GLY A 70 16.70 -17.64 0.01
CA GLY A 70 15.86 -18.76 0.37
C GLY A 70 14.56 -18.76 -0.41
N VAL A 71 14.15 -19.95 -0.80
CA VAL A 71 12.84 -20.26 -1.37
C VAL A 71 12.12 -21.12 -0.35
N GLU A 72 11.04 -20.61 0.22
CA GLU A 72 10.18 -21.31 1.17
C GLU A 72 9.01 -21.94 0.38
N ASP A 73 9.35 -22.88 -0.50
CA ASP A 73 8.40 -23.65 -1.31
C ASP A 73 7.89 -24.87 -0.54
N ASP A 74 6.57 -24.99 -0.36
CA ASP A 74 5.85 -26.08 0.32
C ASP A 74 6.57 -26.67 1.55
N ARG A 75 6.85 -25.80 2.53
CA ARG A 75 7.67 -26.14 3.71
C ARG A 75 7.17 -27.32 4.56
N SER A 76 5.89 -27.70 4.41
CA SER A 76 5.31 -28.85 5.13
C SER A 76 5.13 -30.08 4.24
N ASP A 77 5.62 -30.07 2.99
CA ASP A 77 5.46 -31.14 2.01
C ASP A 77 3.98 -31.59 1.88
N SER A 78 3.11 -30.59 1.85
CA SER A 78 1.65 -30.79 1.88
C SER A 78 1.08 -31.07 0.50
N HIS A 79 1.84 -30.78 -0.56
CA HIS A 79 1.47 -30.93 -1.95
C HIS A 79 2.67 -31.44 -2.77
N PRO A 80 3.11 -32.69 -2.52
CA PRO A 80 4.34 -33.23 -3.08
C PRO A 80 4.30 -33.30 -4.61
N GLY A 81 5.44 -33.02 -5.24
CA GLY A 81 5.61 -33.08 -6.70
C GLY A 81 5.08 -31.87 -7.46
N VAL A 82 4.59 -30.84 -6.76
CA VAL A 82 4.17 -29.56 -7.35
C VAL A 82 5.22 -28.49 -7.04
N THR A 83 5.52 -27.65 -8.04
CA THR A 83 6.37 -26.46 -7.85
C THR A 83 5.48 -25.24 -7.73
N HIS A 84 5.63 -24.47 -6.65
CA HIS A 84 4.76 -23.34 -6.37
C HIS A 84 5.45 -22.00 -6.59
N ILE A 85 6.78 -21.97 -6.50
CA ILE A 85 7.57 -20.75 -6.69
C ILE A 85 8.50 -20.94 -7.87
N PHE A 86 8.41 -20.08 -8.87
CA PHE A 86 9.30 -20.13 -10.02
C PHE A 86 9.48 -18.78 -10.70
N ALA A 87 10.59 -18.66 -11.44
CA ALA A 87 10.88 -17.54 -12.31
C ALA A 87 10.43 -17.87 -13.73
N GLU A 88 9.58 -17.02 -14.28
CA GLU A 88 9.27 -16.93 -15.70
C GLU A 88 10.21 -15.90 -16.35
N PRO A 89 10.30 -15.79 -17.69
CA PRO A 89 11.28 -14.92 -18.35
C PRO A 89 11.29 -13.46 -17.89
N THR A 90 10.14 -12.93 -17.44
CA THR A 90 9.98 -11.51 -17.08
C THR A 90 9.42 -11.28 -15.68
N GLN A 91 9.11 -12.34 -14.92
CA GLN A 91 8.45 -12.21 -13.62
C GLN A 91 8.69 -13.43 -12.73
N TYR A 92 8.54 -13.23 -11.43
CA TYR A 92 8.41 -14.30 -10.46
C TYR A 92 6.94 -14.61 -10.25
N ARG A 93 6.60 -15.91 -10.20
CA ARG A 93 5.26 -16.39 -9.89
C ARG A 93 5.29 -17.18 -8.58
N PHE A 94 4.30 -16.89 -7.75
CA PHE A 94 4.01 -17.60 -6.51
C PHE A 94 2.61 -18.17 -6.65
N VAL A 95 2.49 -19.47 -6.84
CA VAL A 95 1.21 -20.19 -6.92
C VAL A 95 0.83 -20.64 -5.51
N MET A 96 -0.45 -20.60 -5.19
CA MET A 96 -0.98 -21.11 -3.93
C MET A 96 -2.23 -21.92 -4.22
N HIS A 97 -2.17 -23.23 -4.04
CA HIS A 97 -3.32 -24.11 -4.15
C HIS A 97 -4.09 -24.12 -2.82
N LYS A 98 -5.39 -24.41 -2.85
CA LYS A 98 -6.22 -24.51 -1.66
C LYS A 98 -5.79 -25.67 -0.74
N SER A 99 -5.17 -26.70 -1.29
CA SER A 99 -4.64 -27.86 -0.57
C SER A 99 -3.38 -27.54 0.24
N ASP A 100 -2.52 -26.62 -0.24
CA ASP A 100 -1.22 -26.33 0.37
C ASP A 100 -1.34 -26.00 1.86
N ARG A 101 -0.36 -26.39 2.67
CA ARG A 101 -0.30 -26.14 4.12
C ARG A 101 1.13 -25.78 4.53
N ASP A 102 1.23 -24.91 5.52
CA ASP A 102 2.48 -24.64 6.24
C ASP A 102 2.22 -24.73 7.76
N GLY A 103 2.06 -25.95 8.24
CA GLY A 103 1.46 -26.26 9.54
C GLY A 103 -0.08 -26.31 9.49
N SER A 104 -0.72 -26.20 10.66
CA SER A 104 -2.16 -26.42 10.82
C SER A 104 -3.03 -25.18 10.58
N ASP A 105 -2.45 -23.98 10.51
CA ASP A 105 -3.18 -22.70 10.59
C ASP A 105 -2.97 -21.78 9.37
N ARG A 106 -2.15 -22.17 8.40
CA ARG A 106 -1.72 -21.27 7.31
C ARG A 106 -1.21 -21.97 6.06
N GLN A 107 -0.96 -21.10 5.07
CA GLN A 107 -0.41 -21.36 3.76
C GLN A 107 0.77 -20.42 3.53
N ARG A 108 1.89 -20.94 3.01
CA ARG A 108 3.07 -20.13 2.71
C ARG A 108 3.76 -20.58 1.44
N GLN A 109 4.04 -19.60 0.57
CA GLN A 109 4.92 -19.71 -0.57
C GLN A 109 5.66 -18.36 -0.69
N GLU A 110 6.88 -18.27 -0.15
CA GLU A 110 7.65 -17.02 -0.07
C GLU A 110 9.12 -17.20 -0.49
N VAL A 111 9.72 -16.16 -1.05
CA VAL A 111 11.18 -16.01 -1.13
C VAL A 111 11.68 -15.09 -0.04
N ARG A 112 12.91 -15.27 0.44
CA ARG A 112 13.52 -14.48 1.51
C ARG A 112 14.92 -14.01 1.20
N ALA A 113 15.19 -12.78 1.63
CA ALA A 113 16.44 -12.04 1.48
C ALA A 113 16.93 -11.90 0.03
N ILE A 114 17.58 -10.78 -0.25
CA ILE A 114 18.21 -10.58 -1.55
C ILE A 114 19.56 -11.30 -1.60
N GLN A 115 19.88 -11.88 -2.76
CA GLN A 115 21.18 -12.45 -3.05
C GLN A 115 21.90 -11.60 -4.09
N MET A 116 23.12 -11.16 -3.77
CA MET A 116 23.97 -10.36 -4.65
C MET A 116 25.32 -11.05 -4.81
N ASN A 117 25.69 -11.38 -6.04
CA ASN A 117 26.97 -12.06 -6.35
C ASN A 117 27.20 -13.31 -5.48
N GLY A 118 26.16 -14.13 -5.31
CA GLY A 118 26.19 -15.34 -4.49
C GLY A 118 26.20 -15.12 -2.97
N SER A 119 26.12 -13.87 -2.51
CA SER A 119 26.11 -13.51 -1.08
C SER A 119 24.76 -12.99 -0.63
N ARG A 120 24.33 -13.43 0.56
CA ARG A 120 23.18 -12.87 1.26
C ARG A 120 23.43 -11.40 1.62
N VAL A 121 22.42 -10.55 1.42
CA VAL A 121 22.45 -9.17 1.93
C VAL A 121 21.23 -8.86 2.77
N ASP A 122 21.53 -8.33 3.96
CA ASP A 122 20.58 -7.91 4.97
C ASP A 122 20.70 -6.39 5.20
N MET A 123 19.61 -5.79 5.66
CA MET A 123 19.55 -4.42 6.13
C MET A 123 20.19 -4.35 7.52
N LYS A 124 21.24 -3.54 7.65
CA LYS A 124 21.92 -3.33 8.93
C LYS A 124 21.27 -2.20 9.72
N LYS A 125 21.50 -2.19 11.03
CA LYS A 125 21.07 -1.09 11.90
C LYS A 125 21.63 0.24 11.38
N ASN A 126 20.76 1.24 11.35
CA ASN A 126 20.93 2.60 10.83
C ASN A 126 21.00 2.74 9.30
N GLU A 127 20.84 1.68 8.52
CA GLU A 127 20.67 1.80 7.06
C GLU A 127 19.21 2.10 6.69
N THR A 128 19.03 2.84 5.59
CA THR A 128 17.75 3.01 4.91
C THR A 128 17.77 2.26 3.59
N TRP A 129 16.83 1.35 3.43
CA TRP A 129 16.66 0.62 2.18
C TRP A 129 15.35 1.01 1.52
N ARG A 130 15.35 1.02 0.19
CA ARG A 130 14.16 1.18 -0.65
C ARG A 130 14.00 -0.02 -1.56
N TYR A 131 12.79 -0.55 -1.64
CA TYR A 131 12.41 -1.64 -2.53
C TYR A 131 11.39 -1.13 -3.55
N ASP A 132 11.74 -1.21 -4.82
CA ASP A 132 10.90 -0.81 -5.94
C ASP A 132 10.55 -2.07 -6.75
N TYR A 133 9.28 -2.31 -7.01
CA TYR A 133 8.83 -3.43 -7.84
C TYR A 133 7.43 -3.21 -8.39
N GLN A 134 6.99 -4.08 -9.29
CA GLN A 134 5.60 -4.15 -9.71
C GLN A 134 4.97 -5.44 -9.21
N MET A 135 3.71 -5.35 -8.75
CA MET A 135 2.92 -6.50 -8.33
C MET A 135 1.66 -6.65 -9.17
N PHE A 136 1.25 -7.89 -9.41
CA PHE A 136 -0.04 -8.23 -9.99
C PHE A 136 -0.80 -9.13 -9.02
N ILE A 137 -1.96 -8.67 -8.58
CA ILE A 137 -2.84 -9.40 -7.68
C ILE A 137 -4.06 -9.88 -8.49
N PRO A 138 -4.22 -11.18 -8.76
CA PRO A 138 -5.41 -11.68 -9.45
C PRO A 138 -6.65 -11.57 -8.56
N SER A 139 -7.85 -11.55 -9.15
CA SER A 139 -9.10 -11.62 -8.37
C SER A 139 -9.22 -12.85 -7.48
N SER A 140 -8.51 -13.93 -7.81
CA SER A 140 -8.47 -15.14 -6.99
C SER A 140 -7.70 -14.96 -5.67
N LEU A 141 -6.79 -13.99 -5.59
CA LEU A 141 -6.00 -13.74 -4.38
C LEU A 141 -6.81 -12.85 -3.45
N LYS A 142 -7.66 -13.49 -2.65
CA LYS A 142 -8.45 -12.83 -1.61
C LYS A 142 -7.62 -12.59 -0.35
N GLY A 143 -7.89 -11.48 0.32
CA GLY A 143 -7.46 -11.27 1.69
C GLY A 143 -8.26 -12.14 2.66
N THR A 144 -7.70 -12.38 3.84
CA THR A 144 -8.40 -13.04 4.94
C THR A 144 -8.66 -12.07 6.08
N SER A 145 -9.54 -12.49 6.99
CA SER A 145 -9.90 -11.78 8.22
C SER A 145 -8.76 -11.78 9.25
N SER A 146 -7.84 -12.73 9.17
CA SER A 146 -6.68 -12.83 10.06
C SER A 146 -5.45 -12.18 9.42
N PHE A 147 -4.81 -12.84 8.45
CA PHE A 147 -3.68 -12.26 7.72
C PHE A 147 -3.51 -12.88 6.33
N THR A 148 -3.05 -12.06 5.39
CA THR A 148 -2.55 -12.45 4.06
C THR A 148 -1.41 -11.51 3.70
N HIS A 149 -0.20 -11.82 4.16
CA HIS A 149 0.99 -11.05 3.88
C HIS A 149 1.48 -11.36 2.45
N ILE A 150 1.70 -10.31 1.68
CA ILE A 150 2.28 -10.40 0.32
C ILE A 150 3.67 -9.77 0.21
N PHE A 151 4.08 -9.07 1.25
CA PHE A 151 5.46 -8.63 1.50
C PHE A 151 5.66 -8.49 3.00
N GLN A 152 6.88 -8.72 3.46
CA GLN A 152 7.29 -8.44 4.83
C GLN A 152 8.77 -8.08 4.91
N VAL A 153 9.14 -7.29 5.92
CA VAL A 153 10.53 -7.21 6.39
C VAL A 153 10.60 -7.94 7.72
N LYS A 154 11.59 -8.81 7.90
CA LYS A 154 11.73 -9.63 9.10
C LYS A 154 13.20 -9.71 9.51
N HIS A 155 13.44 -9.71 10.82
CA HIS A 155 14.74 -10.11 11.40
C HIS A 155 14.79 -11.63 11.57
N THR A 156 15.97 -12.21 11.41
CA THR A 156 16.15 -13.68 11.47
C THR A 156 15.76 -14.23 12.84
N SER A 157 16.20 -13.59 13.93
CA SER A 157 15.94 -14.04 15.31
C SER A 157 14.64 -13.51 15.93
N VAL A 158 13.92 -12.60 15.26
CA VAL A 158 12.68 -12.03 15.80
C VAL A 158 11.46 -12.75 15.25
N ALA A 159 10.54 -13.14 16.13
CA ALA A 159 9.34 -13.86 15.74
C ALA A 159 8.45 -13.01 14.80
N SER A 160 8.16 -11.77 15.20
CA SER A 160 7.34 -10.82 14.47
C SER A 160 8.09 -10.17 13.30
N PRO A 161 7.40 -9.87 12.19
CA PRO A 161 7.97 -9.00 11.15
C PRO A 161 8.11 -7.56 11.67
N VAL A 162 8.92 -6.76 10.99
CA VAL A 162 9.04 -5.31 11.18
C VAL A 162 7.86 -4.59 10.54
N VAL A 163 7.61 -4.91 9.26
CA VAL A 163 6.46 -4.42 8.50
C VAL A 163 5.87 -5.54 7.66
N THR A 164 4.59 -5.40 7.31
CA THR A 164 3.93 -6.27 6.32
C THR A 164 3.08 -5.44 5.37
N MET A 165 3.11 -5.76 4.07
CA MET A 165 2.03 -5.39 3.15
C MET A 165 1.05 -6.56 3.12
N SER A 166 -0.19 -6.30 3.53
CA SER A 166 -1.19 -7.33 3.77
C SER A 166 -2.47 -7.08 2.98
N LEU A 167 -3.09 -8.15 2.51
CA LEU A 167 -4.47 -8.15 2.08
C LEU A 167 -5.34 -8.48 3.28
N HIS A 168 -6.33 -7.65 3.57
CA HIS A 168 -7.22 -7.84 4.72
C HIS A 168 -8.67 -7.76 4.28
N ARG A 169 -9.49 -8.66 4.81
CA ARG A 169 -10.92 -8.73 4.51
C ARG A 169 -11.75 -8.48 5.75
N THR A 170 -12.73 -7.60 5.64
CA THR A 170 -13.75 -7.34 6.65
C THR A 170 -15.12 -7.40 5.97
N GLY A 171 -15.90 -8.45 6.24
CA GLY A 171 -17.13 -8.70 5.51
C GLY A 171 -16.85 -8.94 4.01
N SER A 172 -17.48 -8.12 3.15
CA SER A 172 -17.28 -8.11 1.70
C SER A 172 -16.18 -7.14 1.23
N THR A 173 -15.64 -6.31 2.13
CA THR A 173 -14.61 -5.32 1.80
C THR A 173 -13.22 -5.95 1.91
N GLU A 174 -12.39 -5.73 0.89
CA GLU A 174 -10.99 -6.13 0.87
C GLU A 174 -10.09 -4.91 0.67
N ASN A 175 -9.03 -4.83 1.46
CA ASN A 175 -8.04 -3.75 1.41
C ASN A 175 -6.64 -4.31 1.23
N VAL A 176 -5.75 -3.50 0.66
CA VAL A 176 -4.30 -3.64 0.83
C VAL A 176 -3.83 -2.63 1.87
N GLU A 177 -3.03 -3.08 2.82
CA GLU A 177 -2.59 -2.27 3.95
C GLU A 177 -1.14 -2.55 4.36
N MET A 178 -0.40 -1.48 4.68
CA MET A 178 0.93 -1.59 5.28
C MET A 178 0.81 -1.53 6.82
N ARG A 179 1.28 -2.56 7.52
CA ARG A 179 1.24 -2.64 9.00
C ARG A 179 2.63 -2.53 9.61
N LEU A 180 2.74 -1.82 10.73
CA LEU A 180 3.99 -1.48 11.42
C LEU A 180 4.05 -2.11 12.81
N PHE A 181 4.89 -3.13 13.00
CA PHE A 181 4.86 -3.92 14.24
C PHE A 181 5.49 -3.21 15.43
N GLY A 182 6.57 -2.45 15.22
CA GLY A 182 7.14 -1.58 16.27
C GLY A 182 6.29 -0.36 16.64
N ALA A 183 5.10 -0.25 16.05
CA ALA A 183 4.09 0.74 16.40
C ALA A 183 2.75 0.09 16.78
N GLY A 184 2.81 -1.08 17.44
CA GLY A 184 1.62 -1.81 17.88
C GLY A 184 0.74 -2.29 16.73
N GLN A 185 1.36 -2.68 15.60
CA GLN A 185 0.67 -3.11 14.37
C GLN A 185 -0.20 -2.03 13.71
N ALA A 186 0.10 -0.76 13.93
CA ALA A 186 -0.61 0.35 13.31
C ALA A 186 -0.60 0.25 11.76
N LYS A 187 -1.71 0.66 11.15
CA LYS A 187 -1.83 0.76 9.68
C LYS A 187 -1.21 2.08 9.23
N LEU A 188 -0.24 2.01 8.32
CA LEU A 188 0.44 3.17 7.76
C LEU A 188 -0.31 3.75 6.55
N GLY A 189 -0.78 2.89 5.65
CA GLY A 189 -1.54 3.27 4.47
C GLY A 189 -2.48 2.13 4.11
N VAL A 190 -3.71 2.47 3.73
CA VAL A 190 -4.80 1.53 3.43
C VAL A 190 -5.51 2.03 2.18
N THR A 191 -5.83 1.13 1.26
CA THR A 191 -6.72 1.43 0.14
C THR A 191 -7.53 0.20 -0.26
N ASN A 192 -8.64 0.42 -0.95
CA ASN A 192 -9.48 -0.65 -1.46
C ASN A 192 -8.69 -1.52 -2.45
N LEU A 193 -8.82 -2.84 -2.31
CA LEU A 193 -8.09 -3.79 -3.15
C LEU A 193 -8.72 -3.93 -4.55
N ALA A 194 -10.04 -3.81 -4.65
CA ALA A 194 -10.77 -4.08 -5.90
C ALA A 194 -10.23 -3.29 -7.12
N PRO A 195 -9.94 -1.98 -7.03
CA PRO A 195 -9.38 -1.22 -8.15
C PRO A 195 -7.95 -1.60 -8.53
N LEU A 196 -7.24 -2.40 -7.72
CA LEU A 196 -5.84 -2.77 -7.93
C LEU A 196 -5.67 -4.17 -8.53
N ARG A 197 -6.76 -4.92 -8.71
CA ARG A 197 -6.74 -6.30 -9.19
C ARG A 197 -6.51 -6.39 -10.70
N ASN A 198 -5.92 -7.51 -11.11
CA ASN A 198 -5.72 -7.91 -12.51
C ASN A 198 -4.95 -6.90 -13.38
N LYS A 199 -4.05 -6.14 -12.76
CA LYS A 199 -3.11 -5.24 -13.44
C LYS A 199 -1.84 -5.08 -12.62
N TRP A 200 -0.84 -4.47 -13.23
CA TRP A 200 0.43 -4.17 -12.58
C TRP A 200 0.32 -2.87 -11.78
N ILE A 201 0.65 -2.95 -10.50
CA ILE A 201 0.73 -1.83 -9.56
C ILE A 201 2.19 -1.62 -9.19
N ASP A 202 2.66 -0.38 -9.29
CA ASP A 202 3.99 -0.02 -8.83
C ASP A 202 3.98 0.08 -7.30
N VAL A 203 4.98 -0.55 -6.66
CA VAL A 203 5.17 -0.57 -5.22
C VAL A 203 6.53 0.02 -4.88
N GLU A 204 6.53 0.97 -3.95
CA GLU A 204 7.73 1.56 -3.35
C GLU A 204 7.63 1.43 -1.83
N ILE A 205 8.62 0.80 -1.21
CA ILE A 205 8.69 0.63 0.25
C ILE A 205 10.07 1.07 0.71
N GLU A 206 10.14 2.11 1.53
CA GLU A 206 11.37 2.51 2.22
C GLU A 206 11.31 2.12 3.69
N VAL A 207 12.40 1.58 4.21
CA VAL A 207 12.53 1.24 5.63
C VAL A 207 13.90 1.70 6.11
N LYS A 208 13.92 2.66 7.04
CA LYS A 208 15.08 2.97 7.88
C LYS A 208 15.06 2.06 9.08
N VAL A 209 16.05 1.17 9.15
CA VAL A 209 16.19 0.20 10.24
C VAL A 209 16.89 0.87 11.41
N ALA A 210 16.17 1.15 12.49
CA ALA A 210 16.73 1.75 13.68
C ALA A 210 15.91 1.42 14.92
N ASP A 211 16.56 1.56 16.07
CA ASP A 211 16.01 1.28 17.39
C ASP A 211 15.13 2.42 17.91
N GLY A 212 14.26 2.13 18.88
CA GLY A 212 13.46 3.13 19.57
C GLY A 212 12.71 4.04 18.60
N SER A 213 12.85 5.36 18.73
CA SER A 213 12.21 6.34 17.84
C SER A 213 12.99 6.64 16.55
N GLY A 214 14.10 5.94 16.28
CA GLY A 214 14.98 6.25 15.16
C GLY A 214 14.51 5.74 13.80
N GLY A 215 13.57 4.79 13.77
CA GLY A 215 13.11 4.15 12.55
C GLY A 215 12.07 4.96 11.76
N ARG A 216 11.97 4.65 10.47
CA ARG A 216 11.03 5.27 9.54
C ARG A 216 10.59 4.25 8.49
N VAL A 217 9.32 4.31 8.11
CA VAL A 217 8.79 3.56 6.97
C VAL A 217 8.05 4.52 6.04
N ARG A 218 8.25 4.38 4.72
CA ARG A 218 7.44 5.00 3.67
C ARG A 218 6.88 3.91 2.76
N TYR A 219 5.64 4.08 2.34
CA TYR A 219 4.91 3.14 1.51
C TYR A 219 4.13 3.90 0.45
N SER A 220 4.33 3.53 -0.82
CA SER A 220 3.57 4.07 -1.93
C SER A 220 3.09 2.98 -2.88
N LEU A 221 1.86 3.17 -3.38
CA LEU A 221 1.28 2.43 -4.49
C LEU A 221 0.93 3.39 -5.62
N LYS A 222 1.27 3.03 -6.86
CA LYS A 222 0.88 3.78 -8.06
C LYS A 222 0.24 2.87 -9.11
N ASP A 223 -0.78 3.40 -9.78
CA ASP A 223 -1.46 2.78 -10.91
C ASP A 223 -1.20 3.62 -12.16
N GLY A 224 -0.37 3.12 -13.08
CA GLY A 224 -0.02 3.85 -14.31
C GLY A 224 0.55 5.25 -14.04
N GLY A 225 1.36 5.40 -12.99
CA GLY A 225 1.92 6.69 -12.54
C GLY A 225 1.01 7.53 -11.63
N THR A 226 -0.27 7.18 -11.49
CA THR A 226 -1.18 7.85 -10.55
C THR A 226 -0.96 7.33 -9.14
N THR A 227 -0.61 8.20 -8.21
CA THR A 227 -0.41 7.82 -6.79
C THR A 227 -1.74 7.48 -6.13
N ILE A 228 -1.87 6.25 -5.65
CA ILE A 228 -3.04 5.73 -4.91
C ILE A 228 -2.80 5.81 -3.40
N VAL A 229 -1.59 5.45 -2.99
CA VAL A 229 -1.13 5.55 -1.59
C VAL A 229 0.23 6.23 -1.60
N ASN A 230 0.44 7.14 -0.67
CA ASN A 230 1.75 7.67 -0.32
C ASN A 230 1.71 8.05 1.16
N ALA A 231 2.25 7.18 2.02
CA ALA A 231 2.19 7.33 3.45
C ALA A 231 3.57 7.08 4.07
N SER A 232 3.88 7.78 5.15
CA SER A 232 5.11 7.57 5.89
C SER A 232 4.93 7.79 7.39
N ARG A 233 5.69 7.05 8.19
CA ARG A 233 5.74 7.22 9.64
C ARG A 233 7.18 7.08 10.12
N SER A 234 7.63 8.07 10.88
CA SER A 234 8.87 8.08 11.65
C SER A 234 8.58 7.85 13.13
N GLY A 235 9.62 7.80 13.96
CA GLY A 235 9.43 7.71 15.41
C GLY A 235 9.05 6.31 15.87
N ILE A 236 9.41 5.27 15.11
CA ILE A 236 9.00 3.89 15.35
C ILE A 236 10.21 2.97 15.43
N ASP A 237 10.13 1.92 16.25
CA ASP A 237 11.18 0.92 16.33
C ASP A 237 11.05 -0.03 15.14
N THR A 238 12.10 -0.13 14.35
CA THR A 238 12.18 -1.06 13.20
C THR A 238 13.33 -2.05 13.36
N TRP A 239 14.12 -1.89 14.42
CA TRP A 239 15.12 -2.86 14.84
C TRP A 239 14.47 -3.99 15.63
N LEU A 240 13.51 -3.70 16.51
CA LEU A 240 12.76 -4.69 17.30
C LEU A 240 13.68 -5.66 18.07
N GLY A 241 14.84 -5.18 18.52
CA GLY A 241 15.88 -6.00 19.13
C GLY A 241 16.50 -7.07 18.20
N GLY A 242 16.38 -6.90 16.89
CA GLY A 242 16.79 -7.88 15.89
C GLY A 242 18.29 -7.92 15.56
N ASP A 243 18.61 -8.50 14.40
CA ASP A 243 19.96 -8.80 13.94
C ASP A 243 20.17 -8.51 12.45
N GLN A 244 19.36 -9.14 11.60
CA GLN A 244 19.49 -9.24 10.15
C GLN A 244 18.11 -9.04 9.53
N ALA A 245 17.72 -7.79 9.33
CA ALA A 245 16.48 -7.45 8.66
C ALA A 245 16.58 -7.79 7.16
N HIS A 246 15.61 -8.54 6.65
CA HIS A 246 15.55 -8.88 5.24
C HIS A 246 14.12 -8.85 4.71
N PRO A 247 13.95 -8.52 3.43
CA PRO A 247 12.65 -8.61 2.78
C PRO A 247 12.26 -10.06 2.52
N LYS A 248 10.97 -10.32 2.54
CA LYS A 248 10.35 -11.52 1.99
C LYS A 248 9.18 -11.13 1.10
N TRP A 249 8.97 -11.89 0.05
CA TRP A 249 7.91 -11.69 -0.94
C TRP A 249 7.23 -13.01 -1.24
N GLY A 250 5.92 -12.99 -1.49
CA GLY A 250 5.15 -14.17 -1.85
C GLY A 250 3.76 -14.14 -1.28
N ILE A 251 3.19 -15.31 -0.95
CA ILE A 251 1.88 -15.41 -0.28
C ILE A 251 2.10 -16.11 1.05
N TYR A 252 1.81 -15.42 2.15
CA TYR A 252 1.76 -16.00 3.48
C TYR A 252 0.42 -15.65 4.15
N ARG A 253 -0.51 -16.61 4.21
CA ARG A 253 -1.89 -16.35 4.64
C ARG A 253 -2.42 -17.36 5.65
N SER A 254 -3.27 -16.89 6.56
CA SER A 254 -4.09 -17.75 7.42
C SER A 254 -5.07 -18.58 6.59
N ILE A 255 -5.42 -19.77 7.07
CA ILE A 255 -6.52 -20.58 6.50
C ILE A 255 -7.85 -20.43 7.26
N ASN A 256 -7.96 -19.50 8.21
CA ASN A 256 -9.16 -19.33 9.05
C ASN A 256 -10.42 -19.01 8.22
N ASP A 257 -10.25 -18.40 7.04
CA ASP A 257 -11.32 -18.13 6.10
C ASP A 257 -11.40 -19.22 5.00
N SER A 258 -11.21 -20.49 5.35
CA SER A 258 -11.06 -21.60 4.38
C SER A 258 -12.17 -21.69 3.33
N GLY A 259 -13.40 -21.30 3.67
CA GLY A 259 -14.54 -21.23 2.76
C GLY A 259 -14.42 -20.15 1.66
N GLN A 260 -13.56 -19.16 1.85
CA GLN A 260 -13.26 -18.10 0.87
C GLN A 260 -11.99 -18.37 0.06
N LEU A 261 -11.16 -19.33 0.51
CA LEU A 261 -9.91 -19.65 -0.17
C LEU A 261 -10.16 -20.46 -1.44
N GLN A 262 -9.36 -20.13 -2.45
CA GLN A 262 -9.27 -20.79 -3.73
C GLN A 262 -7.81 -20.80 -4.19
N ASP A 263 -7.56 -21.61 -5.22
CA ASP A 263 -6.30 -21.59 -5.95
C ASP A 263 -6.06 -20.20 -6.51
N THR A 264 -4.82 -19.74 -6.39
CA THR A 264 -4.46 -18.38 -6.74
C THR A 264 -2.97 -18.26 -7.02
N TYR A 265 -2.54 -17.06 -7.39
CA TYR A 265 -1.14 -16.72 -7.53
C TYR A 265 -0.88 -15.25 -7.15
N LEU A 266 0.39 -14.89 -7.09
CA LEU A 266 0.92 -13.52 -7.05
C LEU A 266 2.03 -13.44 -8.10
N LEU A 267 2.13 -12.32 -8.83
CA LEU A 267 3.25 -12.07 -9.73
C LEU A 267 4.02 -10.83 -9.30
N LEU A 268 5.35 -10.90 -9.39
CA LEU A 268 6.25 -9.81 -9.09
C LEU A 268 7.26 -9.63 -10.22
N ARG A 269 7.56 -8.39 -10.60
CA ARG A 269 8.58 -8.10 -11.62
C ARG A 269 9.27 -6.77 -11.35
N ASN A 270 10.33 -6.50 -12.11
CA ASN A 270 11.11 -5.26 -12.03
C ASN A 270 11.61 -4.96 -10.60
N MET A 271 11.97 -6.01 -9.86
CA MET A 271 12.33 -5.90 -8.45
C MET A 271 13.73 -5.32 -8.29
N LYS A 272 13.84 -4.21 -7.56
CA LYS A 272 15.07 -3.49 -7.29
C LYS A 272 15.17 -3.14 -5.82
N ALA A 273 16.40 -3.10 -5.32
CA ALA A 273 16.69 -2.61 -3.98
C ALA A 273 17.78 -1.54 -4.04
N TYR A 274 17.54 -0.47 -3.31
CA TYR A 274 18.43 0.67 -3.16
C TYR A 274 18.76 0.84 -1.69
N ARG A 275 19.92 1.45 -1.41
CA ARG A 275 20.33 1.82 -0.07
C ARG A 275 20.78 3.28 -0.06
N ASP A 276 20.56 3.97 1.04
CA ASP A 276 21.25 5.22 1.32
C ASP A 276 22.77 5.05 1.36
N GLU A 277 23.47 6.10 0.96
CA GLU A 277 24.91 6.30 1.13
C GLU A 277 25.19 7.60 1.88
#